data_AF-A0A7V6XQ23-F1
#
_entry.id   AF-A0A7V6XQ23-F1
#
_cell.length_a   1.000
_cell.length_b   1.000
_cell.length_c   1.000
_cell.angle_alpha   90.00
_cell.angle_beta   90.00
_cell.angle_gamma   90.00
#
_symmetry.space_group_name_H-M   'P 1'
#
loop_
_entity.id
_entity.type
_entity.pdbx_description
1 polymer ?
#
loop_
_entity_poly.entity_id
_entity_poly.type
_entity_poly.pdbx_seq_one_letter_code
_entity_poly.pdbx_strand_id
1 'polypeptide(L)'
;MDQERVIIVSMESFVTLRQDLIQNLGFERMKGFLIRHGWELGVNDAKKVLSLNMSSLSEMVKKGPILHMMKGHVAVETTFLEIDTGELGPTISINMEGVWRNSYEAVGYLQRFSKSHEPVCHTLVGYVSGYLTTICNQKVIAKEIACIGQGDSVCRWVAKSIDLWGKEIKNELSYYEQTPIVQELEITYETLLEERNNLKRASTIHNRLTQELINGKDLASIVKLIYQMTQNPIVIEDTQFRLLAYNGVEEAEILDIQNDIQQHFANKLGQTFDSFNQVKKFSFSSHKRMMIPIFLKEHIYGYCSFLYIDQEMNNTSFDQMILERVSYVVAFYLLNKKTSVEAVERMKGHFLEEMLDGRYTLKKEVLKRGHLIHFDLEKPYHIVVLKYEIQFKTMKEELNFYEQLMEIISTYSQTQKLNILVGQRMGNIVLLVQSEHLNEQEVEKGCWEFQSYLSQQFSNASFYFGISLRANSFFIVFDH
;
A
#
# COMPACT_ATOMS: atom_id res chain seq x y z
N MET A 1 42.97 40.54 -25.27
CA MET A 1 41.58 40.57 -24.74
C MET A 1 40.68 41.30 -25.74
N ASP A 2 40.95 41.18 -27.04
CA ASP A 2 40.71 42.34 -27.93
C ASP A 2 39.31 42.38 -28.55
N GLN A 3 38.40 41.48 -28.15
CA GLN A 3 37.01 41.45 -28.64
C GLN A 3 35.96 41.05 -27.58
N GLU A 4 36.30 40.97 -26.30
CA GLU A 4 35.36 40.57 -25.24
C GLU A 4 35.12 41.70 -24.24
N ARG A 5 33.85 41.93 -23.90
CA ARG A 5 33.47 42.84 -22.82
C ARG A 5 33.74 42.16 -21.48
N VAL A 6 34.69 42.71 -20.72
CA VAL A 6 35.01 42.25 -19.36
C VAL A 6 34.33 43.15 -18.33
N ILE A 7 33.85 42.54 -17.25
CA ILE A 7 33.34 43.24 -16.07
C ILE A 7 34.28 42.95 -14.91
N ILE A 8 34.68 43.98 -14.17
CA ILE A 8 35.46 43.85 -12.94
C ILE A 8 34.47 43.86 -11.77
N VAL A 9 34.45 42.77 -11.00
CA VAL A 9 33.61 42.60 -9.81
C VAL A 9 34.51 42.47 -8.58
N SER A 10 34.17 43.13 -7.47
CA SER A 10 34.95 42.99 -6.24
C SER A 10 34.73 41.62 -5.60
N MET A 11 35.77 41.07 -4.97
CA MET A 11 35.69 39.79 -4.24
C MET A 11 34.58 39.82 -3.18
N GLU A 12 34.42 40.94 -2.46
CA GLU A 12 33.36 41.11 -1.45
C GLU A 12 31.95 41.02 -2.05
N SER A 13 31.75 41.57 -3.25
CA SER A 13 30.46 41.45 -3.96
C SER A 13 30.17 40.01 -4.33
N PHE A 14 31.19 39.27 -4.79
CA PHE A 14 31.04 37.83 -5.08
C PHE A 14 30.75 37.01 -3.81
N VAL A 15 31.42 37.30 -2.69
CA VAL A 15 31.15 36.64 -1.41
C VAL A 15 29.71 36.89 -0.96
N THR A 16 29.20 38.11 -1.15
CA THR A 16 27.79 38.45 -0.85
C THR A 16 26.84 37.67 -1.76
N LEU A 17 27.08 37.64 -3.07
CA LEU A 17 26.30 36.84 -4.01
C LEU A 17 26.29 35.36 -3.61
N ARG A 18 27.45 34.81 -3.24
CA ARG A 18 27.57 33.42 -2.78
C ARG A 18 26.77 33.17 -1.51
N GLN A 19 26.81 34.10 -0.55
CA GLN A 19 26.00 34.02 0.66
C GLN A 19 24.51 33.98 0.34
N ASP A 20 24.05 34.88 -0.53
CA ASP A 20 22.64 34.95 -0.91
C ASP A 20 22.19 33.67 -1.63
N LEU A 21 23.04 33.10 -2.49
CA LEU A 21 22.77 31.81 -3.13
C LEU A 21 22.68 30.66 -2.13
N ILE A 22 23.57 30.61 -1.13
CA ILE A 22 23.52 29.60 -0.06
C ILE A 22 22.21 29.74 0.74
N GLN A 23 21.85 30.97 1.12
CA GLN A 23 20.65 31.23 1.94
C GLN A 23 19.37 30.86 1.21
N ASN A 24 19.28 31.08 -0.10
CA ASN A 24 18.05 30.84 -0.86
C ASN A 24 17.96 29.44 -1.48
N LEU A 25 19.09 28.81 -1.83
CA LEU A 25 19.10 27.54 -2.58
C LEU A 25 19.74 26.38 -1.82
N GLY A 26 20.43 26.65 -0.72
CA GLY A 26 21.26 25.69 0.00
C GLY A 26 22.63 25.48 -0.66
N PHE A 27 23.54 24.88 0.11
CA PHE A 27 24.95 24.72 -0.28
C PHE A 27 25.12 23.88 -1.55
N GLU A 28 24.46 22.72 -1.62
CA GLU A 28 24.59 21.78 -2.76
C GLU A 28 24.21 22.39 -4.11
N ARG A 29 23.09 23.14 -4.14
CA ARG A 29 22.63 23.79 -5.38
C ARG A 29 23.50 24.99 -5.74
N MET A 30 23.94 25.76 -4.75
CA MET A 30 24.91 26.83 -4.96
C MET A 30 26.23 26.29 -5.54
N LYS A 31 26.75 25.18 -5.00
CA LYS A 31 27.94 24.49 -5.50
C LYS A 31 27.77 24.12 -6.97
N GLY A 32 26.68 23.44 -7.33
CA GLY A 32 26.38 23.12 -8.72
C GLY A 32 26.26 24.34 -9.62
N PHE A 33 25.62 25.41 -9.16
CA PHE A 33 25.50 26.67 -9.89
C PHE A 33 26.87 27.30 -10.18
N LEU A 34 27.74 27.43 -9.16
CA LEU A 34 29.08 28.00 -9.31
C LEU A 34 30.01 27.13 -10.16
N ILE A 35 29.89 25.80 -10.09
CA ILE A 35 30.63 24.86 -10.95
C ILE A 35 30.23 25.07 -12.42
N ARG A 36 28.93 25.11 -12.74
CA ARG A 36 28.48 25.34 -14.13
C ARG A 36 28.83 26.73 -14.63
N HIS A 37 28.76 27.74 -13.77
CA HIS A 37 29.27 29.07 -14.11
C HIS A 37 30.76 29.04 -14.45
N GLY A 38 31.58 28.39 -13.61
CA GLY A 38 33.01 28.18 -13.87
C GLY A 38 33.26 27.44 -15.17
N TRP A 39 32.50 26.37 -15.45
CA TRP A 39 32.59 25.60 -16.69
C TRP A 39 32.47 26.50 -17.92
N GLU A 40 31.43 27.34 -17.98
CA GLU A 40 31.24 28.27 -19.09
C GLU A 40 32.39 29.29 -19.21
N LEU A 41 32.93 29.79 -18.09
CA LEU A 41 34.12 30.64 -18.12
C LEU A 41 35.32 29.92 -18.76
N GLY A 42 35.53 28.65 -18.40
CA GLY A 42 36.59 27.81 -18.94
C GLY A 42 36.42 27.51 -20.42
N VAL A 43 35.21 27.13 -20.84
CA VAL A 43 34.85 26.87 -22.25
C VAL A 43 35.11 28.12 -23.11
N ASN A 44 34.68 29.29 -22.64
CA ASN A 44 34.85 30.54 -23.38
C ASN A 44 36.32 30.92 -23.55
N ASP A 45 37.15 30.70 -22.55
CA ASP A 45 38.60 30.94 -22.66
C ASP A 45 39.30 29.91 -23.54
N ALA A 46 38.91 28.63 -23.45
CA ALA A 46 39.45 27.59 -24.32
C ALA A 46 39.15 27.86 -25.80
N LYS A 47 37.92 28.28 -26.14
CA LYS A 47 37.55 28.68 -27.51
C LYS A 47 38.45 29.79 -28.05
N LYS A 48 38.82 30.76 -27.22
CA LYS A 48 39.76 31.83 -27.61
C LYS A 48 41.14 31.26 -27.86
N VAL A 49 41.64 30.40 -26.97
CA VAL A 49 42.96 29.77 -27.13
C VAL A 49 43.02 28.94 -28.42
N LEU A 50 41.95 28.20 -28.74
CA LEU A 50 41.85 27.46 -30.00
C LEU A 50 41.90 28.38 -31.23
N SER A 51 41.35 29.61 -31.14
CA SER A 51 41.41 30.59 -32.24
C SER A 51 42.80 31.21 -32.47
N LEU A 52 43.74 31.04 -31.54
CA LEU A 52 45.10 31.59 -31.64
C LEU A 52 46.03 30.74 -32.52
N ASN A 53 45.55 29.64 -33.12
CA ASN A 53 46.30 28.74 -34.01
C ASN A 53 47.67 28.32 -33.43
N MET A 54 47.70 27.98 -32.14
CA MET A 54 48.91 27.55 -31.44
C MET A 54 49.37 26.17 -31.93
N SER A 55 50.68 25.95 -32.02
CA SER A 55 51.27 24.74 -32.63
C SER A 55 51.34 23.54 -31.69
N SER A 56 51.20 23.72 -30.38
CA SER A 56 51.33 22.65 -29.39
C SER A 56 50.13 22.57 -28.46
N LEU A 57 49.56 21.37 -28.34
CA LEU A 57 48.52 21.06 -27.37
C LEU A 57 48.95 21.32 -25.93
N SER A 58 50.20 20.98 -25.58
CA SER A 58 50.75 21.26 -24.25
C SER A 58 50.76 22.76 -23.95
N GLU A 59 51.04 23.58 -24.95
CA GLU A 59 51.01 25.03 -24.81
C GLU A 59 49.58 25.55 -24.62
N MET A 60 48.61 25.01 -25.37
CA MET A 60 47.18 25.32 -25.20
C MET A 60 46.67 24.93 -23.80
N VAL A 61 47.04 23.77 -23.28
CA VAL A 61 46.70 23.35 -21.91
C VAL A 61 47.29 24.31 -20.88
N LYS A 62 48.58 24.69 -21.04
CA LYS A 62 49.29 25.59 -20.11
C LYS A 62 48.77 27.04 -20.15
N LYS A 63 48.07 27.47 -21.21
CA LYS A 63 47.42 28.79 -21.26
C LYS A 63 46.27 28.92 -20.26
N GLY A 64 45.57 27.83 -19.94
CA GLY A 64 44.44 27.84 -19.00
C GLY A 64 44.81 28.44 -17.64
N PRO A 65 45.83 27.90 -16.93
CA PRO A 65 46.36 28.47 -15.70
C PRO A 65 46.78 29.94 -15.81
N ILE A 66 47.42 30.34 -16.92
CA ILE A 66 47.86 31.73 -17.15
C ILE A 66 46.66 32.67 -17.22
N LEU A 67 45.63 32.31 -17.98
CA LEU A 67 44.40 33.10 -18.07
C LEU A 67 43.69 33.17 -16.71
N HIS A 68 43.70 32.06 -15.96
CA HIS A 68 43.11 31.99 -14.63
C HIS A 68 43.80 32.95 -13.63
N MET A 69 45.13 33.03 -13.69
CA MET A 69 45.94 33.98 -12.91
C MET A 69 45.75 35.42 -13.38
N MET A 70 45.74 35.66 -14.69
CA MET A 70 45.59 36.99 -15.29
C MET A 70 44.23 37.62 -14.95
N LYS A 71 43.18 36.80 -14.78
CA LYS A 71 41.86 37.25 -14.33
C LYS A 71 41.77 37.48 -12.81
N GLY A 72 42.85 37.25 -12.07
CA GLY A 72 42.91 37.46 -10.63
C GLY A 72 42.11 36.44 -9.81
N HIS A 73 41.74 35.28 -10.39
CA HIS A 73 40.99 34.27 -9.65
C HIS A 73 41.88 33.57 -8.62
N VAL A 74 43.10 33.21 -9.00
CA VAL A 74 43.96 32.36 -8.17
C VAL A 74 45.39 32.39 -8.70
N ALA A 75 46.39 32.16 -7.84
CA ALA A 75 47.75 31.84 -8.28
C ALA A 75 47.88 30.32 -8.47
N VAL A 76 48.15 29.89 -9.71
CA VAL A 76 48.17 28.47 -10.09
C VAL A 76 49.60 27.97 -10.22
N GLU A 77 49.89 26.84 -9.57
CA GLU A 77 51.13 26.09 -9.72
C GLU A 77 50.79 24.67 -10.21
N THR A 78 51.12 24.35 -11.46
CA THR A 78 50.90 23.00 -12.01
C THR A 78 52.01 22.07 -11.51
N THR A 79 51.65 21.04 -10.76
CA THR A 79 52.60 20.08 -10.17
C THR A 79 52.75 18.81 -10.99
N PHE A 80 51.74 18.46 -11.77
CA PHE A 80 51.75 17.29 -12.64
C PHE A 80 50.95 17.55 -13.91
N LEU A 81 51.47 17.08 -15.05
CA LEU A 81 50.78 17.14 -16.33
C LEU A 81 51.20 15.95 -17.19
N GLU A 82 50.23 15.11 -17.52
CA GLU A 82 50.34 14.00 -18.45
C GLU A 82 49.25 14.13 -19.49
N ILE A 83 49.65 14.07 -20.76
CA ILE A 83 48.76 14.19 -21.91
C ILE A 83 49.03 12.97 -22.78
N ASP A 84 48.02 12.13 -22.96
CA ASP A 84 48.06 11.00 -23.87
C ASP A 84 47.20 11.31 -25.09
N THR A 85 47.86 11.45 -26.23
CA THR A 85 47.24 11.68 -27.54
C THR A 85 47.05 10.36 -28.29
N GLY A 86 46.58 9.31 -27.59
CA GLY A 86 46.58 7.92 -28.04
C GLY A 86 45.95 7.65 -29.43
N GLU A 87 46.04 6.40 -29.90
CA GLU A 87 45.60 5.93 -31.23
C GLU A 87 44.08 6.08 -31.51
N LEU A 88 43.29 6.55 -30.53
CA LEU A 88 41.83 6.65 -30.52
C LEU A 88 41.33 8.05 -30.98
N GLY A 89 41.49 8.36 -32.27
CA GLY A 89 40.76 9.48 -32.91
C GLY A 89 41.09 10.89 -32.38
N PRO A 90 40.18 11.89 -32.53
CA PRO A 90 40.45 13.30 -32.20
C PRO A 90 40.27 13.65 -30.70
N THR A 91 40.15 12.66 -29.82
CA THR A 91 39.93 12.84 -28.37
C THR A 91 41.23 12.64 -27.60
N ILE A 92 41.50 13.50 -26.62
CA ILE A 92 42.76 13.48 -25.86
C ILE A 92 42.50 13.13 -24.39
N SER A 93 43.24 12.16 -23.87
CA SER A 93 43.22 11.82 -22.45
C SER A 93 44.26 12.65 -21.70
N ILE A 94 43.86 13.15 -20.53
CA ILE A 94 44.68 14.10 -19.76
C ILE A 94 44.54 13.83 -18.27
N ASN A 95 45.67 13.89 -17.57
CA ASN A 95 45.74 13.95 -16.12
C ASN A 95 46.60 15.16 -15.71
N MET A 96 46.00 16.10 -14.99
CA MET A 96 46.63 17.34 -14.59
C MET A 96 46.36 17.61 -13.12
N GLU A 97 47.41 17.93 -12.36
CA GLU A 97 47.31 18.26 -10.94
C GLU A 97 48.00 19.59 -10.65
N GLY A 98 47.54 20.27 -9.61
CA GLY A 98 48.15 21.50 -9.19
C GLY A 98 47.72 22.00 -7.84
N VAL A 99 48.32 23.14 -7.50
CA VAL A 99 48.10 23.89 -6.27
C VAL A 99 47.48 25.23 -6.64
N TRP A 100 46.49 25.62 -5.83
CA TRP A 100 45.87 26.93 -5.86
C TRP A 100 46.29 27.71 -4.62
N ARG A 101 46.93 28.87 -4.84
CA ARG A 101 47.30 29.81 -3.77
C ARG A 101 46.47 31.07 -3.92
N ASN A 102 46.04 31.64 -2.80
CA ASN A 102 45.22 32.86 -2.77
C ASN A 102 43.97 32.75 -3.65
N SER A 103 43.27 31.61 -3.60
CA SER A 103 41.97 31.44 -4.28
C SER A 103 40.99 32.48 -3.75
N TYR A 104 40.46 33.31 -4.65
CA TYR A 104 39.48 34.33 -4.27
C TYR A 104 38.23 33.72 -3.62
N GLU A 105 37.84 32.51 -4.04
CA GLU A 105 36.71 31.78 -3.47
C GLU A 105 37.01 31.32 -2.04
N ALA A 106 38.17 30.73 -1.80
CA ALA A 106 38.50 30.20 -0.47
C ALA A 106 38.85 31.32 0.53
N VAL A 107 39.58 32.34 0.08
CA VAL A 107 39.87 33.53 0.90
C VAL A 107 38.57 34.27 1.22
N GLY A 108 37.74 34.53 0.21
CA GLY A 108 36.46 35.20 0.39
C GLY A 108 35.48 34.41 1.26
N TYR A 109 35.46 33.07 1.14
CA TYR A 109 34.65 32.20 1.99
C TYR A 109 35.05 32.34 3.46
N LEU A 110 36.35 32.28 3.78
CA LEU A 110 36.85 32.39 5.16
C LEU A 110 36.66 33.77 5.79
N GLN A 111 36.47 34.83 4.99
CA GLN A 111 36.16 36.16 5.51
C GLN A 111 34.74 36.26 6.11
N ARG A 112 33.83 35.38 5.69
CA ARG A 112 32.38 35.50 5.98
C ARG A 112 31.79 34.27 6.64
N PHE A 113 32.39 33.10 6.44
CA PHE A 113 31.93 31.82 6.95
C PHE A 113 33.00 31.17 7.85
N SER A 114 32.54 30.29 8.74
CA SER A 114 33.43 29.35 9.43
C SER A 114 33.96 28.31 8.44
N LYS A 115 34.97 27.55 8.85
CA LYS A 115 35.54 26.45 8.05
C LYS A 115 34.43 25.55 7.50
N SER A 116 34.50 25.29 6.21
CA SER A 116 33.61 24.36 5.51
C SER A 116 33.94 22.92 5.89
N HIS A 117 32.96 22.02 5.72
CA HIS A 117 33.19 20.57 5.81
C HIS A 117 33.74 19.98 4.52
N GLU A 118 33.71 20.74 3.42
CA GLU A 118 34.18 20.32 2.10
C GLU A 118 34.89 21.47 1.34
N PRO A 119 35.64 21.16 0.27
CA PRO A 119 36.33 22.16 -0.55
C PRO A 119 35.38 23.20 -1.15
N VAL A 120 35.81 24.46 -1.23
CA VAL A 120 34.92 25.60 -1.53
C VAL A 120 35.22 26.32 -2.85
N CYS A 121 36.25 25.93 -3.61
CA CYS A 121 36.64 26.59 -4.87
C CYS A 121 35.82 26.06 -6.06
N HIS A 122 34.52 26.29 -6.05
CA HIS A 122 33.54 25.70 -6.98
C HIS A 122 33.66 26.25 -8.40
N THR A 123 33.80 27.57 -8.55
CA THR A 123 34.02 28.20 -9.86
C THR A 123 35.39 27.80 -10.42
N LEU A 124 36.43 27.66 -9.58
CA LEU A 124 37.76 27.24 -10.04
C LEU A 124 37.76 25.80 -10.60
N VAL A 125 37.12 24.83 -9.92
CA VAL A 125 37.01 23.46 -10.45
C VAL A 125 36.16 23.40 -11.71
N GLY A 126 35.08 24.17 -11.76
CA GLY A 126 34.26 24.33 -12.96
C GLY A 126 35.09 24.84 -14.14
N TYR A 127 35.86 25.92 -13.92
CA TYR A 127 36.73 26.52 -14.93
C TYR A 127 37.73 25.53 -15.52
N VAL A 128 38.46 24.80 -14.66
CA VAL A 128 39.42 23.79 -15.14
C VAL A 128 38.72 22.70 -15.95
N SER A 129 37.57 22.22 -15.47
CA SER A 129 36.79 21.18 -16.14
C SER A 129 36.32 21.62 -17.53
N GLY A 130 35.73 22.82 -17.65
CA GLY A 130 35.22 23.33 -18.93
C GLY A 130 36.33 23.70 -19.91
N TYR A 131 37.42 24.29 -19.41
CA TYR A 131 38.59 24.64 -20.22
C TYR A 131 39.24 23.39 -20.81
N LEU A 132 39.61 22.42 -19.97
CA LEU A 132 40.26 21.19 -20.42
C LEU A 132 39.34 20.33 -21.28
N THR A 133 38.04 20.26 -20.98
CA THR A 133 37.09 19.54 -21.82
C THR A 133 37.07 20.06 -23.24
N THR A 134 37.11 21.39 -23.40
CA THR A 134 37.09 22.04 -24.70
C THR A 134 38.41 21.84 -25.45
N ILE A 135 39.56 21.97 -24.78
CA ILE A 135 40.88 21.79 -25.41
C ILE A 135 41.13 20.33 -25.80
N CYS A 136 40.76 19.37 -24.96
CA CYS A 136 41.00 17.95 -25.17
C CYS A 136 39.92 17.27 -26.01
N ASN A 137 38.84 17.99 -26.34
CA ASN A 137 37.67 17.46 -27.06
C ASN A 137 37.10 16.18 -26.41
N GLN A 138 37.18 16.08 -25.08
CA GLN A 138 36.76 14.93 -24.27
C GLN A 138 36.33 15.45 -22.90
N LYS A 139 35.31 14.85 -22.28
CA LYS A 139 34.83 15.29 -20.94
C LYS A 139 35.96 15.11 -19.91
N VAL A 140 36.43 16.23 -19.35
CA VAL A 140 37.43 16.32 -18.28
C VAL A 140 36.77 16.91 -17.05
N ILE A 141 36.93 16.25 -15.90
CA ILE A 141 36.37 16.70 -14.62
C ILE A 141 37.51 16.96 -13.65
N ALA A 142 37.52 18.18 -13.10
CA ALA A 142 38.39 18.60 -12.02
C ALA A 142 37.70 18.44 -10.67
N LYS A 143 38.47 18.02 -9.67
CA LYS A 143 38.06 17.88 -8.28
C LYS A 143 39.09 18.55 -7.38
N GLU A 144 38.62 19.39 -6.46
CA GLU A 144 39.44 19.91 -5.38
C GLU A 144 39.54 18.84 -4.28
N ILE A 145 40.76 18.47 -3.92
CA ILE A 145 41.05 17.37 -2.97
C ILE A 145 41.52 17.87 -1.61
N ALA A 146 41.93 19.14 -1.51
CA ALA A 146 42.28 19.83 -0.29
C ALA A 146 41.97 21.32 -0.46
N CYS A 147 41.57 22.01 0.60
CA CYS A 147 41.17 23.41 0.53
C CYS A 147 41.46 24.19 1.82
N ILE A 148 41.96 25.42 1.70
CA ILE A 148 42.11 26.28 2.89
C ILE A 148 40.75 26.60 3.53
N GLY A 149 39.68 26.63 2.73
CA GLY A 149 38.30 26.85 3.20
C GLY A 149 37.79 25.75 4.12
N GLN A 150 38.30 24.51 3.99
CA GLN A 150 38.01 23.40 4.92
C GLN A 150 39.03 23.29 6.07
N GLY A 151 40.08 24.13 6.04
CA GLY A 151 41.12 24.18 7.06
C GLY A 151 42.44 23.52 6.71
N ASP A 152 42.66 23.10 5.45
CA ASP A 152 43.97 22.63 5.00
C ASP A 152 44.97 23.79 4.85
N SER A 153 46.26 23.45 4.70
CA SER A 153 47.33 24.44 4.50
C SER A 153 47.31 25.10 3.12
N VAL A 154 46.80 24.42 2.09
CA VAL A 154 46.73 24.92 0.71
C VAL A 154 45.66 24.19 -0.10
N CYS A 155 45.10 24.87 -1.11
CA CYS A 155 44.16 24.26 -2.04
C CYS A 155 44.90 23.37 -3.05
N ARG A 156 44.44 22.13 -3.25
CA ARG A 156 44.98 21.18 -4.24
C ARG A 156 43.86 20.60 -5.08
N TRP A 157 44.13 20.40 -6.36
CA TRP A 157 43.14 19.90 -7.31
C TRP A 157 43.75 18.88 -8.27
N VAL A 158 42.89 18.01 -8.78
CA VAL A 158 43.21 16.97 -9.77
C VAL A 158 42.14 17.02 -10.85
N ALA A 159 42.55 17.07 -12.10
CA ALA A 159 41.69 17.03 -13.26
C ALA A 159 42.06 15.86 -14.15
N LYS A 160 41.08 15.00 -14.42
CA LYS A 160 41.27 13.85 -15.32
C LYS A 160 40.16 13.79 -16.35
N SER A 161 40.50 13.31 -17.53
CA SER A 161 39.51 12.88 -18.51
C SER A 161 38.67 11.73 -17.96
N ILE A 162 37.42 11.61 -18.43
CA ILE A 162 36.43 10.70 -17.83
C ILE A 162 36.83 9.22 -17.90
N ASP A 163 37.62 8.85 -18.91
CA ASP A 163 38.21 7.52 -19.11
C ASP A 163 39.28 7.18 -18.07
N LEU A 164 39.91 8.18 -17.44
CA LEU A 164 40.91 8.02 -16.39
C LEU A 164 40.33 8.10 -14.97
N TRP A 165 39.03 8.39 -14.84
CA TRP A 165 38.32 8.41 -13.56
C TRP A 165 37.67 7.05 -13.24
N GLY A 166 37.70 6.66 -11.96
CA GLY A 166 36.91 5.53 -11.46
C GLY A 166 35.51 5.93 -10.98
N LYS A 167 34.89 5.08 -10.15
CA LYS A 167 33.53 5.30 -9.62
C LYS A 167 33.44 6.55 -8.71
N GLU A 168 34.55 7.04 -8.20
CA GLU A 168 34.65 8.18 -7.28
C GLU A 168 34.20 9.51 -7.88
N ILE A 169 34.13 9.64 -9.21
CA ILE A 169 33.72 10.88 -9.88
C ILE A 169 32.19 11.02 -10.00
N LYS A 170 31.43 9.95 -9.72
CA LYS A 170 29.97 9.91 -9.97
C LYS A 170 29.21 11.05 -9.29
N ASN A 171 29.58 11.38 -8.05
CA ASN A 171 28.91 12.46 -7.30
C ASN A 171 29.20 13.83 -7.94
N GLU A 172 30.42 14.07 -8.40
CA GLU A 172 30.80 15.34 -9.03
C GLU A 172 30.09 15.55 -10.37
N LEU A 173 29.86 14.48 -11.13
CA LEU A 173 29.13 14.54 -12.41
C LEU A 173 27.72 15.12 -12.26
N SER A 174 27.05 14.83 -11.14
CA SER A 174 25.68 15.30 -10.90
C SER A 174 25.55 16.84 -10.84
N TYR A 175 26.62 17.56 -10.51
CA TYR A 175 26.60 19.03 -10.48
C TYR A 175 26.56 19.66 -11.88
N TYR A 176 26.89 18.90 -12.94
CA TYR A 176 26.89 19.39 -14.32
C TYR A 176 25.54 19.16 -15.03
N GLU A 177 24.63 18.38 -14.44
CA GLU A 177 23.35 17.97 -15.04
C GLU A 177 22.23 18.17 -13.99
N GLN A 178 21.67 19.38 -13.85
CA GLN A 178 20.60 19.63 -12.86
C GLN A 178 19.31 20.15 -13.50
N THR A 179 18.19 19.57 -13.05
CA THR A 179 16.82 20.04 -13.30
C THR A 179 16.57 21.40 -12.63
N PRO A 180 15.92 22.36 -13.28
CA PRO A 180 15.56 23.64 -12.67
C PRO A 180 14.73 23.47 -11.38
N ILE A 181 15.03 24.25 -10.33
CA ILE A 181 14.30 24.24 -9.03
C ILE A 181 12.79 24.36 -9.26
N VAL A 182 12.41 25.27 -10.15
CA VAL A 182 11.01 25.65 -10.39
C VAL A 182 10.23 24.46 -10.95
N GLN A 183 10.83 23.71 -11.86
CA GLN A 183 10.21 22.52 -12.44
C GLN A 183 10.01 21.41 -11.40
N GLU A 184 11.00 21.20 -10.53
CA GLU A 184 10.89 20.23 -9.44
C GLU A 184 9.79 20.64 -8.43
N LEU A 185 9.69 21.94 -8.14
CA LEU A 185 8.66 22.48 -7.25
C LEU A 185 7.26 22.34 -7.86
N GLU A 186 7.11 22.62 -9.16
CA GLU A 186 5.85 22.44 -9.90
C GLU A 186 5.38 20.99 -9.84
N ILE A 187 6.25 20.04 -10.19
CA ILE A 187 5.94 18.59 -10.13
C ILE A 187 5.55 18.17 -8.70
N THR A 188 6.31 18.64 -7.70
CA THR A 188 6.05 18.33 -6.29
C THR A 188 4.70 18.87 -5.84
N TYR A 189 4.37 20.10 -6.25
CA TYR A 189 3.11 20.75 -5.91
C TYR A 189 1.91 20.04 -6.55
N GLU A 190 2.01 19.70 -7.84
CA GLU A 190 0.98 18.93 -8.55
C GLU A 190 0.74 17.56 -7.88
N THR A 191 1.81 16.82 -7.59
CA THR A 191 1.74 15.53 -6.90
C THR A 191 1.07 15.66 -5.54
N LEU A 192 1.42 16.69 -4.75
CA LEU A 192 0.83 16.93 -3.43
C LEU A 192 -0.67 17.25 -3.52
N LEU A 193 -1.07 18.06 -4.51
CA LEU A 193 -2.47 18.38 -4.74
C LEU A 193 -3.29 17.14 -5.10
N GLU A 194 -2.73 16.26 -5.94
CA GLU A 194 -3.37 15.00 -6.32
C GLU A 194 -3.58 14.09 -5.10
N GLU A 195 -2.52 13.85 -4.32
CA GLU A 195 -2.59 13.03 -3.10
C GLU A 195 -3.60 13.57 -2.08
N ARG A 196 -3.60 14.89 -1.85
CA ARG A 196 -4.58 15.54 -0.97
C ARG A 196 -6.02 15.33 -1.48
N ASN A 197 -6.24 15.46 -2.78
CA ASN A 197 -7.56 15.27 -3.38
C ASN A 197 -8.02 13.82 -3.26
N ASN A 198 -7.13 12.86 -3.50
CA ASN A 198 -7.40 11.44 -3.34
C ASN A 198 -7.79 11.08 -1.91
N LEU A 199 -7.03 11.56 -0.91
CA LEU A 199 -7.35 11.38 0.52
C LEU A 199 -8.71 11.97 0.89
N LYS A 200 -9.01 13.19 0.44
CA LYS A 200 -10.30 13.86 0.72
C LYS A 200 -11.46 13.06 0.13
N ARG A 201 -11.32 12.57 -1.10
CA ARG A 201 -12.34 11.74 -1.76
C ARG A 201 -12.54 10.43 -1.01
N ALA A 202 -11.47 9.70 -0.72
CA ALA A 202 -11.52 8.43 0.01
C ALA A 202 -12.17 8.56 1.39
N SER A 203 -11.83 9.61 2.15
CA SER A 203 -12.47 9.91 3.44
C SER A 203 -13.96 10.21 3.29
N THR A 204 -14.36 10.96 2.26
CA THR A 204 -15.77 11.25 1.97
C THR A 204 -16.55 9.97 1.65
N ILE A 205 -15.96 9.06 0.86
CA ILE A 205 -16.57 7.76 0.56
C ILE A 205 -16.78 6.97 1.84
N HIS A 206 -15.74 6.82 2.66
CA HIS A 206 -15.82 6.09 3.92
C HIS A 206 -16.92 6.62 4.85
N ASN A 207 -17.00 7.94 5.05
CA ASN A 207 -18.02 8.53 5.92
C ASN A 207 -19.45 8.25 5.44
N ARG A 208 -19.70 8.35 4.12
CA ARG A 208 -21.02 8.05 3.56
C ARG A 208 -21.37 6.57 3.70
N LEU A 209 -20.42 5.67 3.43
CA LEU A 209 -20.63 4.23 3.60
C LEU A 209 -20.92 3.86 5.06
N THR A 210 -20.20 4.44 6.02
CA THR A 210 -20.45 4.23 7.45
C THR A 210 -21.82 4.76 7.88
N GLN A 211 -22.30 5.88 7.34
CA GLN A 211 -23.65 6.38 7.60
C GLN A 211 -24.74 5.41 7.09
N GLU A 212 -24.56 4.84 5.90
CA GLU A 212 -25.51 3.86 5.35
C GLU A 212 -25.60 2.59 6.21
N LEU A 213 -24.47 2.14 6.77
CA LEU A 213 -24.44 1.02 7.72
C LEU A 213 -25.22 1.33 9.00
N ILE A 214 -25.05 2.52 9.58
CA ILE A 214 -25.75 2.94 10.79
C ILE A 214 -27.27 3.00 10.55
N ASN A 215 -27.69 3.38 9.34
CA ASN A 215 -29.09 3.42 8.95
C ASN A 215 -29.70 2.02 8.70
N GLY A 216 -28.95 0.94 8.91
CA GLY A 216 -29.44 -0.44 8.82
C GLY A 216 -29.72 -0.90 7.39
N LYS A 217 -29.10 -0.28 6.38
CA LYS A 217 -29.30 -0.68 4.98
C LYS A 217 -28.58 -1.99 4.66
N ASP A 218 -29.07 -2.65 3.62
CA ASP A 218 -28.54 -3.92 3.14
C ASP A 218 -27.27 -3.75 2.29
N LEU A 219 -26.62 -4.89 2.01
CA LEU A 219 -25.41 -4.93 1.21
C LEU A 219 -25.63 -4.42 -0.23
N ALA A 220 -26.83 -4.60 -0.79
CA ALA A 220 -27.21 -4.11 -2.11
C ALA A 220 -27.18 -2.57 -2.20
N SER A 221 -27.65 -1.89 -1.15
CA SER A 221 -27.58 -0.43 -1.04
C SER A 221 -26.14 0.08 -0.97
N ILE A 222 -25.27 -0.65 -0.24
CA ILE A 222 -23.84 -0.32 -0.11
C ILE A 222 -23.14 -0.38 -1.47
N VAL A 223 -23.28 -1.50 -2.21
CA VAL A 223 -22.64 -1.64 -3.53
C VAL A 223 -23.16 -0.63 -4.55
N LYS A 224 -24.46 -0.26 -4.47
CA LYS A 224 -25.04 0.79 -5.30
C LYS A 224 -24.41 2.16 -5.02
N LEU A 225 -24.24 2.52 -3.74
CA LEU A 225 -23.61 3.79 -3.38
C LEU A 225 -22.14 3.82 -3.84
N ILE A 226 -21.41 2.72 -3.68
CA ILE A 226 -20.02 2.63 -4.13
C ILE A 226 -19.95 2.87 -5.63
N TYR A 227 -20.77 2.15 -6.42
CA TYR A 227 -20.83 2.31 -7.87
C TYR A 227 -21.17 3.76 -8.28
N GLN A 228 -22.13 4.41 -7.62
CA GLN A 228 -22.46 5.81 -7.90
C GLN A 228 -21.28 6.77 -7.65
N MET A 229 -20.44 6.47 -6.66
CA MET A 229 -19.31 7.33 -6.26
C MET A 229 -18.03 7.05 -7.05
N THR A 230 -17.79 5.80 -7.47
CA THR A 230 -16.56 5.40 -8.17
C THR A 230 -16.75 5.25 -9.66
N GLN A 231 -17.98 4.99 -10.13
CA GLN A 231 -18.31 4.57 -11.50
C GLN A 231 -17.63 3.26 -11.93
N ASN A 232 -17.07 2.52 -10.96
CA ASN A 232 -16.44 1.22 -11.20
C ASN A 232 -17.38 0.10 -10.77
N PRO A 233 -17.68 -0.87 -11.65
CA PRO A 233 -18.45 -2.05 -11.29
C PRO A 233 -17.85 -2.76 -10.09
N ILE A 234 -18.69 -3.17 -9.15
CA ILE A 234 -18.27 -3.77 -7.88
C ILE A 234 -18.99 -5.08 -7.62
N VAL A 235 -18.24 -6.03 -7.07
CA VAL A 235 -18.74 -7.34 -6.66
C VAL A 235 -18.25 -7.65 -5.24
N ILE A 236 -19.12 -8.24 -4.43
CA ILE A 236 -18.83 -8.81 -3.12
C ILE A 236 -19.19 -10.29 -3.14
N GLU A 237 -18.24 -11.11 -2.76
CA GLU A 237 -18.30 -12.57 -2.81
C GLU A 237 -17.94 -13.17 -1.45
N ASP A 238 -18.39 -14.39 -1.16
CA ASP A 238 -17.94 -15.16 -0.01
C ASP A 238 -16.62 -15.92 -0.28
N THR A 239 -16.19 -16.75 0.67
CA THR A 239 -14.96 -17.55 0.56
C THR A 239 -14.96 -18.59 -0.57
N GLN A 240 -16.13 -18.94 -1.09
CA GLN A 240 -16.33 -19.88 -2.20
C GLN A 240 -16.62 -19.14 -3.52
N PHE A 241 -16.44 -17.81 -3.56
CA PHE A 241 -16.76 -16.97 -4.71
C PHE A 241 -18.24 -17.03 -5.13
N ARG A 242 -19.14 -17.24 -4.17
CA ARG A 242 -20.58 -17.06 -4.37
C ARG A 242 -20.92 -15.60 -4.15
N LEU A 243 -21.74 -15.03 -5.03
CA LEU A 243 -22.13 -13.62 -4.99
C LEU A 243 -22.97 -13.32 -3.75
N LEU A 244 -22.55 -12.29 -3.00
CA LEU A 244 -23.30 -11.71 -1.89
C LEU A 244 -24.01 -10.43 -2.31
N ALA A 245 -23.37 -9.60 -3.15
CA ALA A 245 -23.94 -8.39 -3.74
C ALA A 245 -23.08 -7.90 -4.91
N TYR A 246 -23.66 -7.20 -5.86
CA TYR A 246 -22.94 -6.55 -6.96
C TYR A 246 -23.69 -5.32 -7.49
N ASN A 247 -22.98 -4.46 -8.24
CA ASN A 247 -23.58 -3.35 -8.99
C ASN A 247 -22.69 -2.96 -10.18
N GLY A 248 -23.30 -2.41 -11.24
CA GLY A 248 -22.58 -1.91 -12.41
C GLY A 248 -22.15 -2.98 -13.42
N VAL A 249 -22.69 -4.20 -13.34
CA VAL A 249 -22.40 -5.31 -14.25
C VAL A 249 -23.72 -5.82 -14.82
N GLU A 250 -23.76 -6.19 -16.11
CA GLU A 250 -24.95 -6.79 -16.72
C GLU A 250 -25.14 -8.25 -16.24
N GLU A 251 -26.40 -8.70 -16.13
CA GLU A 251 -26.70 -10.06 -15.66
C GLU A 251 -26.06 -11.15 -16.54
N ALA A 252 -25.91 -10.90 -17.84
CA ALA A 252 -25.28 -11.84 -18.77
C ALA A 252 -23.78 -12.04 -18.50
N GLU A 253 -23.07 -10.98 -18.10
CA GLU A 253 -21.62 -11.00 -17.88
C GLU A 253 -21.26 -11.61 -16.52
N ILE A 254 -22.18 -11.54 -15.54
CA ILE A 254 -21.95 -12.06 -14.18
C ILE A 254 -21.59 -13.54 -14.18
N LEU A 255 -22.22 -14.34 -15.03
CA LEU A 255 -21.96 -15.77 -15.09
C LEU A 255 -20.52 -16.05 -15.54
N ASP A 256 -20.04 -15.31 -16.54
CA ASP A 256 -18.67 -15.44 -17.06
C ASP A 256 -17.65 -14.98 -16.01
N ILE A 257 -17.92 -13.87 -15.32
CA ILE A 257 -17.08 -13.34 -14.23
C ILE A 257 -16.95 -14.37 -13.10
N GLN A 258 -18.05 -14.99 -12.68
CA GLN A 258 -18.05 -16.02 -11.64
C GLN A 258 -17.30 -17.28 -12.08
N ASN A 259 -17.50 -17.72 -13.33
CA ASN A 259 -16.83 -18.89 -13.88
C ASN A 259 -15.31 -18.68 -13.95
N ASP A 260 -14.86 -17.53 -14.44
CA ASP A 260 -13.44 -17.20 -14.56
C ASP A 260 -12.72 -17.28 -13.21
N ILE A 261 -13.31 -16.71 -12.16
CA ILE A 261 -12.68 -16.75 -10.84
C ILE A 261 -12.72 -18.15 -10.22
N GLN A 262 -13.84 -18.85 -10.32
CA GLN A 262 -13.96 -20.20 -9.77
C GLN A 262 -13.00 -21.16 -10.47
N GLN A 263 -12.84 -21.09 -11.79
CA GLN A 263 -11.87 -21.90 -12.54
C GLN A 263 -10.43 -21.58 -12.15
N HIS A 264 -10.08 -20.30 -12.00
CA HIS A 264 -8.74 -19.90 -11.60
C HIS A 264 -8.33 -20.44 -10.22
N PHE A 265 -9.28 -20.47 -9.27
CA PHE A 265 -9.01 -20.93 -7.91
C PHE A 265 -9.32 -22.41 -7.66
N ALA A 266 -10.16 -23.06 -8.47
CA ALA A 266 -10.37 -24.51 -8.42
C ALA A 266 -9.07 -25.27 -8.70
N ASN A 267 -8.24 -24.78 -9.63
CA ASN A 267 -6.97 -25.42 -9.97
C ASN A 267 -5.86 -25.26 -8.90
N LYS A 268 -6.11 -24.53 -7.80
CA LYS A 268 -5.17 -24.30 -6.68
C LYS A 268 -5.62 -24.93 -5.35
N LEU A 269 -6.55 -25.88 -5.42
CA LEU A 269 -7.09 -26.65 -4.29
C LEU A 269 -5.97 -27.27 -3.42
N GLY A 270 -5.68 -26.64 -2.29
CA GLY A 270 -4.71 -27.14 -1.28
C GLY A 270 -3.68 -26.12 -0.81
N GLN A 271 -3.47 -25.02 -1.54
CA GLN A 271 -2.73 -23.87 -1.00
C GLN A 271 -3.74 -22.98 -0.29
N THR A 272 -3.65 -22.90 1.04
CA THR A 272 -4.17 -21.77 1.81
C THR A 272 -3.87 -20.51 1.01
N PHE A 273 -4.93 -19.77 0.62
CA PHE A 273 -4.81 -18.47 -0.03
C PHE A 273 -3.61 -17.75 0.58
N ASP A 274 -2.54 -17.52 -0.19
CA ASP A 274 -1.41 -16.72 0.27
C ASP A 274 -2.01 -15.40 0.72
N SER A 275 -2.10 -15.25 2.05
CA SER A 275 -2.88 -14.25 2.77
C SER A 275 -2.42 -12.88 2.32
N PHE A 276 -3.07 -12.36 1.28
CA PHE A 276 -2.72 -11.06 0.77
C PHE A 276 -3.51 -10.03 1.55
N ASN A 277 -2.80 -9.30 2.39
CA ASN A 277 -3.40 -8.27 3.23
C ASN A 277 -3.58 -6.93 2.48
N GLN A 278 -3.40 -6.94 1.15
CA GLN A 278 -3.37 -5.77 0.29
C GLN A 278 -4.07 -6.05 -1.04
N VAL A 279 -4.57 -5.01 -1.71
CA VAL A 279 -5.25 -5.16 -3.00
C VAL A 279 -4.36 -5.89 -4.02
N LYS A 280 -4.90 -6.94 -4.65
CA LYS A 280 -4.25 -7.66 -5.75
C LYS A 280 -5.01 -7.47 -7.06
N LYS A 281 -4.25 -7.40 -8.15
CA LYS A 281 -4.76 -7.27 -9.51
C LYS A 281 -4.74 -8.64 -10.19
N PHE A 282 -5.82 -8.95 -10.88
CA PHE A 282 -5.97 -10.20 -11.63
C PHE A 282 -6.48 -9.86 -13.03
N SER A 283 -6.13 -10.71 -14.00
CA SER A 283 -6.59 -10.60 -15.38
C SER A 283 -7.17 -11.94 -15.80
N PHE A 284 -8.42 -11.91 -16.25
CA PHE A 284 -9.19 -13.06 -16.71
C PHE A 284 -9.60 -12.86 -18.18
N SER A 285 -10.25 -13.88 -18.74
CA SER A 285 -10.80 -13.86 -20.10
C SER A 285 -11.84 -12.76 -20.28
N SER A 286 -12.79 -12.66 -19.33
CA SER A 286 -13.92 -11.73 -19.43
C SER A 286 -13.62 -10.34 -18.88
N HIS A 287 -12.66 -10.20 -17.95
CA HIS A 287 -12.43 -8.94 -17.25
C HIS A 287 -11.06 -8.87 -16.57
N LYS A 288 -10.65 -7.65 -16.19
CA LYS A 288 -9.61 -7.45 -15.18
C LYS A 288 -10.29 -7.12 -13.84
N ARG A 289 -9.73 -7.55 -12.72
CA ARG A 289 -10.26 -7.21 -11.38
C ARG A 289 -9.18 -6.80 -10.40
N MET A 290 -9.53 -5.84 -9.54
CA MET A 290 -8.82 -5.56 -8.30
C MET A 290 -9.61 -6.15 -7.15
N MET A 291 -8.96 -6.95 -6.32
CA MET A 291 -9.60 -7.70 -5.25
C MET A 291 -8.88 -7.47 -3.92
N ILE A 292 -9.66 -7.42 -2.85
CA ILE A 292 -9.18 -7.47 -1.47
C ILE A 292 -10.02 -8.46 -0.66
N PRO A 293 -9.41 -9.25 0.24
CA PRO A 293 -10.15 -10.06 1.20
C PRO A 293 -10.85 -9.19 2.25
N ILE A 294 -11.97 -9.70 2.74
CA ILE A 294 -12.73 -9.15 3.85
C ILE A 294 -12.31 -9.91 5.11
N PHE A 295 -11.51 -9.27 5.96
CA PHE A 295 -11.07 -9.87 7.22
C PHE A 295 -12.02 -9.56 8.37
N LEU A 296 -12.32 -10.59 9.15
CA LEU A 296 -12.89 -10.45 10.49
C LEU A 296 -12.01 -11.20 11.48
N LYS A 297 -11.41 -10.44 12.41
CA LYS A 297 -10.30 -10.92 13.24
C LYS A 297 -9.16 -11.42 12.35
N GLU A 298 -8.92 -12.73 12.31
CA GLU A 298 -7.84 -13.35 11.52
C GLU A 298 -8.38 -14.27 10.40
N HIS A 299 -9.69 -14.25 10.13
CA HIS A 299 -10.32 -15.12 9.14
C HIS A 299 -10.87 -14.30 7.98
N ILE A 300 -10.72 -14.83 6.77
CA ILE A 300 -11.32 -14.27 5.56
C ILE A 300 -12.78 -14.73 5.50
N TYR A 301 -13.70 -13.78 5.36
CA TYR A 301 -15.14 -14.05 5.22
C TYR A 301 -15.66 -13.89 3.79
N GLY A 302 -14.83 -13.35 2.90
CA GLY A 302 -15.17 -13.10 1.51
C GLY A 302 -14.19 -12.15 0.85
N TYR A 303 -14.57 -11.63 -0.31
CA TYR A 303 -13.76 -10.74 -1.10
C TYR A 303 -14.60 -9.58 -1.66
N CYS A 304 -14.01 -8.39 -1.68
CA CYS A 304 -14.55 -7.26 -2.44
C CYS A 304 -13.72 -7.09 -3.71
N SER A 305 -14.35 -6.75 -4.83
CA SER A 305 -13.64 -6.51 -6.08
C SER A 305 -14.23 -5.39 -6.91
N PHE A 306 -13.36 -4.56 -7.48
CA PHE A 306 -13.70 -3.73 -8.64
C PHE A 306 -13.36 -4.46 -9.92
N LEU A 307 -14.26 -4.37 -10.90
CA LEU A 307 -14.11 -4.98 -12.21
C LEU A 307 -13.86 -3.91 -13.27
N TYR A 308 -13.02 -4.26 -14.23
CA TYR A 308 -12.68 -3.44 -15.39
C TYR A 308 -12.98 -4.29 -16.63
N ILE A 309 -14.16 -4.06 -17.20
CA ILE A 309 -14.66 -4.72 -18.41
C ILE A 309 -14.30 -3.80 -19.58
N ASP A 310 -13.57 -4.33 -20.56
CA ASP A 310 -13.09 -3.59 -21.76
C ASP A 310 -12.35 -2.27 -21.48
N GLN A 311 -11.84 -2.07 -20.26
CA GLN A 311 -11.13 -0.86 -19.83
C GLN A 311 -9.72 -1.16 -19.31
N GLU A 312 -8.80 -0.22 -19.52
CA GLU A 312 -7.50 -0.24 -18.87
C GLU A 312 -7.58 0.25 -17.42
N MET A 313 -6.77 -0.36 -16.56
CA MET A 313 -6.71 -0.02 -15.13
C MET A 313 -5.88 1.26 -14.94
N ASN A 314 -6.46 2.41 -15.29
CA ASN A 314 -5.75 3.69 -15.35
C ASN A 314 -5.67 4.43 -14.00
N ASN A 315 -6.46 4.03 -12.98
CA ASN A 315 -6.59 4.76 -11.71
C ASN A 315 -6.29 3.91 -10.47
N THR A 316 -5.15 3.20 -10.48
CA THR A 316 -4.95 2.07 -9.57
C THR A 316 -4.73 2.43 -8.10
N SER A 317 -4.18 3.60 -7.78
CA SER A 317 -3.94 4.03 -6.39
C SER A 317 -5.24 4.44 -5.70
N PHE A 318 -6.06 5.28 -6.35
CA PHE A 318 -7.33 5.72 -5.79
C PHE A 318 -8.31 4.54 -5.60
N ASP A 319 -8.46 3.70 -6.62
CA ASP A 319 -9.34 2.54 -6.55
C ASP A 319 -8.91 1.54 -5.47
N GLN A 320 -7.60 1.34 -5.29
CA GLN A 320 -7.05 0.56 -4.19
C GLN A 320 -7.46 1.14 -2.83
N MET A 321 -7.30 2.46 -2.63
CA MET A 321 -7.69 3.12 -1.38
C MET A 321 -9.19 2.97 -1.10
N ILE A 322 -10.04 3.06 -2.12
CA ILE A 322 -11.48 2.86 -1.94
C ILE A 322 -11.78 1.41 -1.59
N LEU A 323 -11.20 0.45 -2.31
CA LEU A 323 -11.46 -0.97 -2.08
C LEU A 323 -11.05 -1.41 -0.67
N GLU A 324 -9.93 -0.89 -0.15
CA GLU A 324 -9.52 -1.05 1.24
C GLU A 324 -10.60 -0.55 2.22
N ARG A 325 -11.15 0.64 1.99
CA ARG A 325 -12.20 1.21 2.85
C ARG A 325 -13.51 0.45 2.76
N VAL A 326 -13.89 0.01 1.56
CA VAL A 326 -15.07 -0.82 1.33
C VAL A 326 -14.93 -2.14 2.08
N SER A 327 -13.76 -2.76 2.09
CA SER A 327 -13.53 -4.03 2.81
C SER A 327 -13.89 -3.92 4.30
N TYR A 328 -13.54 -2.81 4.96
CA TYR A 328 -13.87 -2.57 6.37
C TYR A 328 -15.37 -2.35 6.60
N VAL A 329 -16.02 -1.60 5.71
CA VAL A 329 -17.47 -1.36 5.75
C VAL A 329 -18.22 -2.69 5.61
N VAL A 330 -17.82 -3.51 4.65
CA VAL A 330 -18.43 -4.82 4.40
C VAL A 330 -18.11 -5.81 5.53
N ALA A 331 -16.89 -5.81 6.06
CA ALA A 331 -16.54 -6.59 7.24
C ALA A 331 -17.48 -6.26 8.42
N PHE A 332 -17.64 -4.97 8.73
CA PHE A 332 -18.52 -4.52 9.80
C PHE A 332 -19.99 -4.91 9.56
N TYR A 333 -20.47 -4.79 8.32
CA TYR A 333 -21.81 -5.27 7.95
C TYR A 333 -21.98 -6.76 8.24
N LEU A 334 -21.05 -7.60 7.79
CA LEU A 334 -21.08 -9.05 7.99
C LEU A 334 -21.03 -9.40 9.48
N LEU A 335 -20.19 -8.71 10.27
CA LEU A 335 -20.10 -8.89 11.71
C LEU A 335 -21.41 -8.54 12.42
N ASN A 336 -22.04 -7.40 12.09
CA ASN A 336 -23.32 -7.01 12.67
C ASN A 336 -24.43 -7.99 12.31
N LYS A 337 -24.46 -8.44 11.04
CA LYS A 337 -25.42 -9.45 10.60
C LYS A 337 -25.24 -10.76 11.35
N LYS A 338 -24.01 -11.25 11.51
CA LYS A 338 -23.68 -12.45 12.30
C LYS A 338 -24.10 -12.29 13.76
N THR A 339 -23.73 -11.19 14.39
CA THR A 339 -24.07 -10.89 15.80
C THR A 339 -25.58 -10.80 16.01
N SER A 340 -26.32 -10.23 15.06
CA SER A 340 -27.78 -10.15 15.12
C SER A 340 -28.43 -11.53 15.04
N VAL A 341 -27.94 -12.41 14.17
CA VAL A 341 -28.44 -13.80 14.06
C VAL A 341 -28.13 -14.57 15.34
N GLU A 342 -26.89 -14.51 15.84
CA GLU A 342 -26.49 -15.17 17.09
C GLU A 342 -27.27 -14.67 18.32
N ALA A 343 -27.61 -13.38 18.36
CA ALA A 343 -28.42 -12.82 19.45
C ALA A 343 -29.86 -13.37 19.43
N VAL A 344 -30.47 -13.49 18.24
CA VAL A 344 -31.80 -14.09 18.07
C VAL A 344 -31.80 -15.56 18.48
N GLU A 345 -30.80 -16.33 18.04
CA GLU A 345 -30.70 -17.75 18.41
C GLU A 345 -30.43 -17.95 19.92
N ARG A 346 -29.59 -17.12 20.54
CA ARG A 346 -29.41 -17.12 22.00
C ARG A 346 -30.71 -16.78 22.74
N MET A 347 -31.48 -15.81 22.25
CA MET A 347 -32.78 -15.47 22.83
C MET A 347 -33.76 -16.64 22.74
N LYS A 348 -33.82 -17.33 21.59
CA LYS A 348 -34.63 -18.54 21.41
C LYS A 348 -34.23 -19.66 22.38
N GLY A 349 -32.92 -19.89 22.57
CA GLY A 349 -32.44 -20.90 23.50
C GLY A 349 -32.75 -20.59 24.95
N HIS A 350 -32.53 -19.35 25.39
CA HIS A 350 -32.91 -18.90 26.72
C HIS A 350 -34.43 -19.04 26.96
N PHE A 351 -35.25 -18.74 25.95
CA PHE A 351 -36.70 -18.95 26.05
C PHE A 351 -37.05 -20.42 26.26
N LEU A 352 -36.42 -21.35 25.53
CA LEU A 352 -36.63 -22.79 25.73
C LEU A 352 -36.19 -23.25 27.13
N GLU A 353 -35.05 -22.78 27.62
CA GLU A 353 -34.57 -23.11 28.97
C GLU A 353 -35.53 -22.62 30.06
N GLU A 354 -36.01 -21.38 29.98
CA GLU A 354 -37.00 -20.85 30.93
C GLU A 354 -38.32 -21.63 30.92
N MET A 355 -38.73 -22.11 29.74
CA MET A 355 -39.90 -22.99 29.62
C MET A 355 -39.67 -24.35 30.29
N LEU A 356 -38.51 -24.96 30.08
CA LEU A 356 -38.16 -26.27 30.67
C LEU A 356 -37.91 -26.21 32.19
N ASP A 357 -37.47 -25.06 32.69
CA ASP A 357 -37.30 -24.76 34.12
C ASP A 357 -38.62 -24.44 34.83
N GLY A 358 -39.73 -24.28 34.08
CA GLY A 358 -41.04 -23.95 34.66
C GLY A 358 -41.12 -22.53 35.22
N ARG A 359 -40.33 -21.58 34.70
CA ARG A 359 -40.31 -20.19 35.22
C ARG A 359 -41.55 -19.37 34.86
N TYR A 360 -42.35 -19.85 33.91
CA TYR A 360 -43.57 -19.19 33.48
C TYR A 360 -44.78 -19.74 34.24
N THR A 361 -45.55 -18.84 34.86
CA THR A 361 -46.77 -19.18 35.61
C THR A 361 -48.05 -19.00 34.79
N LEU A 362 -48.02 -18.19 33.73
CA LEU A 362 -49.18 -17.89 32.89
C LEU A 362 -48.95 -18.35 31.45
N LYS A 363 -49.83 -19.24 30.95
CA LYS A 363 -49.86 -19.71 29.55
C LYS A 363 -49.78 -18.57 28.53
N LYS A 364 -50.48 -17.46 28.81
CA LYS A 364 -50.51 -16.28 27.93
C LYS A 364 -49.14 -15.62 27.74
N GLU A 365 -48.26 -15.66 28.74
CA GLU A 365 -46.90 -15.08 28.63
C GLU A 365 -46.03 -15.90 27.68
N VAL A 366 -46.08 -17.22 27.81
CA VAL A 366 -45.36 -18.17 26.97
C VAL A 366 -45.82 -18.06 25.51
N LEU A 367 -47.12 -18.01 25.26
CA LEU A 367 -47.68 -17.83 23.92
C LEU A 367 -47.26 -16.49 23.29
N LYS A 368 -47.28 -15.40 24.07
CA LYS A 368 -46.85 -14.08 23.58
C LYS A 368 -45.37 -14.08 23.19
N ARG A 369 -44.50 -14.68 24.00
CA ARG A 369 -43.06 -14.78 23.70
C ARG A 369 -42.77 -15.71 22.53
N GLY A 370 -43.46 -16.86 22.45
CA GLY A 370 -43.37 -17.78 21.32
C GLY A 370 -43.71 -17.08 20.00
N HIS A 371 -44.78 -16.30 19.97
CA HIS A 371 -45.16 -15.53 18.78
C HIS A 371 -44.08 -14.51 18.36
N LEU A 372 -43.41 -13.85 19.31
CA LEU A 372 -42.34 -12.87 19.03
C LEU A 372 -41.10 -13.50 18.37
N ILE A 373 -40.83 -14.79 18.64
CA ILE A 373 -39.71 -15.52 18.04
C ILE A 373 -40.15 -16.41 16.86
N HIS A 374 -41.38 -16.21 16.38
CA HIS A 374 -42.00 -16.99 15.30
C HIS A 374 -42.08 -18.51 15.59
N PHE A 375 -42.26 -18.87 16.85
CA PHE A 375 -42.44 -20.25 17.29
C PHE A 375 -43.82 -20.45 17.92
N ASP A 376 -44.68 -21.20 17.25
CA ASP A 376 -46.08 -21.39 17.68
C ASP A 376 -46.24 -22.68 18.50
N LEU A 377 -46.38 -22.50 19.81
CA LEU A 377 -46.47 -23.57 20.81
C LEU A 377 -47.87 -24.23 20.88
N GLU A 378 -48.84 -23.73 20.12
CA GLU A 378 -50.14 -24.37 19.96
C GLU A 378 -50.14 -25.43 18.84
N LYS A 379 -49.10 -25.43 17.99
CA LYS A 379 -48.92 -26.48 16.98
C LYS A 379 -48.24 -27.71 17.58
N PRO A 380 -48.43 -28.89 16.97
CA PRO A 380 -47.74 -30.10 17.41
C PRO A 380 -46.22 -29.96 17.34
N TYR A 381 -45.52 -30.60 18.27
CA TYR A 381 -44.06 -30.60 18.31
C TYR A 381 -43.52 -31.96 18.81
N HIS A 382 -42.22 -32.16 18.58
CA HIS A 382 -41.43 -33.23 19.20
C HIS A 382 -40.30 -32.59 20.01
N ILE A 383 -39.96 -33.20 21.14
CA ILE A 383 -38.74 -32.90 21.88
C ILE A 383 -37.70 -33.92 21.42
N VAL A 384 -36.58 -33.42 20.90
CA VAL A 384 -35.43 -34.23 20.53
C VAL A 384 -34.28 -33.87 21.46
N VAL A 385 -33.69 -34.87 22.10
CA VAL A 385 -32.53 -34.71 22.98
C VAL A 385 -31.31 -35.24 22.25
N LEU A 386 -30.34 -34.36 22.02
CA LEU A 386 -29.03 -34.68 21.47
C LEU A 386 -28.03 -34.82 22.62
N LYS A 387 -27.53 -36.04 22.80
CA LYS A 387 -26.40 -36.36 23.67
C LYS A 387 -25.16 -36.59 22.80
N TYR A 388 -24.01 -36.12 23.27
CA TYR A 388 -22.72 -36.39 22.63
C TYR A 388 -21.71 -36.95 23.63
N GLU A 389 -20.78 -37.76 23.14
CA GLU A 389 -19.68 -38.34 23.92
C GLU A 389 -18.34 -38.01 23.23
N ILE A 390 -17.51 -37.25 23.94
CA ILE A 390 -16.19 -36.78 23.49
C ILE A 390 -15.30 -36.52 24.71
N GLN A 391 -13.98 -36.70 24.57
CA GLN A 391 -13.01 -36.37 25.62
C GLN A 391 -12.38 -35.01 25.37
N PHE A 392 -12.54 -34.08 26.31
CA PHE A 392 -11.87 -32.78 26.31
C PHE A 392 -10.68 -32.78 27.27
N LYS A 393 -9.58 -32.11 26.91
CA LYS A 393 -8.41 -31.95 27.79
C LYS A 393 -8.53 -30.70 28.66
N THR A 394 -9.28 -29.70 28.22
CA THR A 394 -9.48 -28.43 28.94
C THR A 394 -10.92 -27.93 28.83
N MET A 395 -11.37 -27.15 29.82
CA MET A 395 -12.68 -26.47 29.78
C MET A 395 -12.82 -25.53 28.57
N LYS A 396 -11.72 -24.95 28.08
CA LYS A 396 -11.73 -24.08 26.90
C LYS A 396 -12.04 -24.86 25.62
N GLU A 397 -11.53 -26.10 25.51
CA GLU A 397 -11.87 -26.99 24.39
C GLU A 397 -13.34 -27.39 24.42
N GLU A 398 -13.89 -27.68 25.60
CA GLU A 398 -15.30 -28.02 25.78
C GLU A 398 -16.23 -26.86 25.38
N LEU A 399 -15.93 -25.63 25.83
CA LEU A 399 -16.69 -24.43 25.46
C LEU A 399 -16.64 -24.15 23.95
N ASN A 400 -15.45 -24.23 23.34
CA ASN A 400 -15.28 -24.05 21.91
C ASN A 400 -16.05 -25.10 21.10
N PHE A 401 -16.04 -26.36 21.53
CA PHE A 401 -16.80 -27.42 20.88
C PHE A 401 -18.30 -27.16 20.97
N TYR A 402 -18.79 -26.74 22.13
CA TYR A 402 -20.21 -26.40 22.31
C TYR A 402 -20.63 -25.25 21.39
N GLU A 403 -19.85 -24.18 21.29
CA GLU A 403 -20.12 -23.06 20.38
C GLU A 403 -20.17 -23.53 18.92
N GLN A 404 -19.22 -24.36 18.48
CA GLN A 404 -19.20 -24.94 17.13
C GLN A 404 -20.41 -25.84 16.86
N LEU A 405 -20.79 -26.69 17.83
CA LEU A 405 -21.93 -27.59 17.70
C LEU A 405 -23.23 -26.79 17.55
N MET A 406 -23.41 -25.73 18.34
CA MET A 406 -24.57 -24.83 18.24
C MET A 406 -24.62 -24.09 16.90
N GLU A 407 -23.47 -23.63 16.38
CA GLU A 407 -23.38 -23.00 15.06
C GLU A 407 -23.79 -23.98 13.94
N ILE A 408 -23.37 -25.24 14.03
CA ILE A 408 -23.73 -26.30 13.07
C ILE A 408 -25.21 -26.63 13.14
N ILE A 409 -25.79 -26.79 14.34
CA ILE A 409 -27.23 -27.04 14.52
C ILE A 409 -28.04 -25.89 13.92
N SER A 410 -27.68 -24.65 14.24
CA SER A 410 -28.34 -23.46 13.69
C SER A 410 -28.26 -23.44 12.16
N THR A 411 -27.06 -23.63 11.59
CA THR A 411 -26.84 -23.63 10.14
C THR A 411 -27.64 -24.73 9.42
N TYR A 412 -27.63 -25.95 9.98
CA TYR A 412 -28.37 -27.08 9.43
C TYR A 412 -29.88 -26.82 9.45
N SER A 413 -30.40 -26.33 10.59
CA SER A 413 -31.83 -26.04 10.75
C SER A 413 -32.34 -24.98 9.77
N GLN A 414 -31.56 -23.92 9.55
CA GLN A 414 -31.87 -22.86 8.59
C GLN A 414 -31.84 -23.38 7.15
N THR A 415 -30.84 -24.20 6.81
CA THR A 415 -30.69 -24.80 5.47
C THR A 415 -31.86 -25.70 5.13
N GLN A 416 -32.32 -26.50 6.10
CA GLN A 416 -33.46 -27.39 5.97
C GLN A 416 -34.82 -26.70 6.21
N LYS A 417 -34.82 -25.39 6.52
CA LYS A 417 -36.02 -24.60 6.87
C LYS A 417 -36.85 -25.21 8.01
N LEU A 418 -36.19 -25.83 8.98
CA LEU A 418 -36.83 -26.42 10.14
C LEU A 418 -37.12 -25.33 11.18
N ASN A 419 -38.36 -25.25 11.67
CA ASN A 419 -38.68 -24.37 12.79
C ASN A 419 -38.38 -25.09 14.11
N ILE A 420 -37.23 -24.78 14.71
CA ILE A 420 -36.75 -25.41 15.94
C ILE A 420 -36.38 -24.37 17.00
N LEU A 421 -36.54 -24.72 18.28
CA LEU A 421 -35.85 -24.06 19.39
C LEU A 421 -34.75 -24.98 19.90
N VAL A 422 -33.58 -24.42 20.22
CA VAL A 422 -32.43 -25.18 20.70
C VAL A 422 -31.99 -24.62 22.03
N GLY A 423 -31.85 -25.46 23.05
CA GLY A 423 -31.42 -25.05 24.39
C GLY A 423 -30.61 -26.16 25.06
N GLN A 424 -30.10 -25.92 26.26
CA GLN A 424 -29.31 -26.91 27.00
C GLN A 424 -30.01 -27.32 28.30
N ARG A 425 -29.96 -28.62 28.63
CA ARG A 425 -30.44 -29.13 29.93
C ARG A 425 -29.57 -30.27 30.43
N MET A 426 -29.00 -30.10 31.64
CA MET A 426 -28.12 -31.09 32.29
C MET A 426 -27.01 -31.62 31.37
N GLY A 427 -26.37 -30.74 30.59
CA GLY A 427 -25.29 -31.10 29.67
C GLY A 427 -25.74 -31.66 28.32
N ASN A 428 -27.02 -31.95 28.10
CA ASN A 428 -27.55 -32.38 26.80
C ASN A 428 -28.16 -31.20 26.04
N ILE A 429 -28.15 -31.29 24.72
CA ILE A 429 -28.83 -30.32 23.85
C ILE A 429 -30.28 -30.78 23.68
N VAL A 430 -31.22 -29.86 23.87
CA VAL A 430 -32.65 -30.10 23.70
C VAL A 430 -33.15 -29.28 22.52
N LEU A 431 -33.81 -29.95 21.59
CA LEU A 431 -34.37 -29.40 20.37
C LEU A 431 -35.89 -29.53 20.46
N LEU A 432 -36.61 -28.41 20.39
CA LEU A 432 -38.06 -28.40 20.24
C LEU A 432 -38.39 -28.24 18.75
N VAL A 433 -38.85 -29.31 18.11
CA VAL A 433 -39.08 -29.36 16.66
C VAL A 433 -40.57 -29.23 16.37
N GLN A 434 -40.98 -28.16 15.70
CA GLN A 434 -42.38 -27.95 15.34
C GLN A 434 -42.77 -28.87 14.17
N SER A 435 -43.83 -29.68 14.35
CA SER A 435 -44.20 -30.80 13.50
C SER A 435 -45.64 -30.68 12.98
N GLU A 436 -45.97 -29.55 12.35
CA GLU A 436 -47.29 -29.35 11.73
C GLU A 436 -47.53 -30.38 10.60
N HIS A 437 -46.47 -30.71 9.85
CA HIS A 437 -46.52 -31.65 8.72
C HIS A 437 -45.57 -32.86 8.86
N LEU A 438 -44.78 -32.92 9.93
CA LEU A 438 -43.80 -33.99 10.13
C LEU A 438 -44.41 -35.13 10.96
N ASN A 439 -44.43 -36.34 10.40
CA ASN A 439 -44.74 -37.57 11.13
C ASN A 439 -43.50 -38.08 11.89
N GLU A 440 -43.69 -39.05 12.80
CA GLU A 440 -42.62 -39.56 13.67
C GLU A 440 -41.46 -40.18 12.87
N GLN A 441 -41.76 -40.85 11.75
CA GLN A 441 -40.75 -41.45 10.86
C GLN A 441 -39.91 -40.40 10.12
N GLU A 442 -40.50 -39.25 9.77
CA GLU A 442 -39.80 -38.15 9.13
C GLU A 442 -38.86 -37.43 10.11
N VAL A 443 -39.28 -37.27 11.38
CA VAL A 443 -38.41 -36.72 12.43
C VAL A 443 -37.26 -37.68 12.73
N GLU A 444 -37.54 -38.98 12.80
CA GLU A 444 -36.50 -40.01 12.98
C GLU A 444 -35.49 -39.97 11.84
N LYS A 445 -35.96 -39.99 10.59
CA LYS A 445 -35.10 -39.88 9.40
C LYS A 445 -34.25 -38.60 9.42
N GLY A 446 -34.84 -37.45 9.76
CA GLY A 446 -34.11 -36.20 9.88
C GLY A 446 -33.03 -36.23 10.97
N CYS A 447 -33.29 -36.90 12.10
CA CYS A 447 -32.29 -37.09 13.15
C CYS A 447 -31.13 -37.99 12.67
N TRP A 448 -31.40 -39.06 11.92
CA TRP A 448 -30.36 -39.92 11.33
C TRP A 448 -29.49 -39.18 10.31
N GLU A 449 -30.10 -38.40 9.42
CA GLU A 449 -29.38 -37.57 8.46
C GLU A 449 -28.50 -36.54 9.17
N PHE A 450 -29.04 -35.89 10.21
CA PHE A 450 -28.29 -34.91 10.99
C PHE A 450 -27.17 -35.54 11.82
N GLN A 451 -27.38 -36.72 12.41
CA GLN A 451 -26.35 -37.50 13.09
C GLN A 451 -25.19 -37.85 12.15
N SER A 452 -25.51 -38.26 10.93
CA SER A 452 -24.51 -38.57 9.90
C SER A 452 -23.71 -37.32 9.52
N TYR A 453 -24.39 -36.19 9.36
CA TYR A 453 -23.76 -34.90 9.09
C TYR A 453 -22.82 -34.45 10.23
N LEU A 454 -23.26 -34.55 11.49
CA LEU A 454 -22.44 -34.23 12.66
C LEU A 454 -21.21 -35.15 12.76
N SER A 455 -21.38 -36.45 12.48
CA SER A 455 -20.28 -37.43 12.53
C SER A 455 -19.23 -37.20 11.45
N GLN A 456 -19.61 -36.62 10.31
CA GLN A 456 -18.66 -36.19 9.27
C GLN A 456 -17.86 -34.95 9.66
N GLN A 457 -18.47 -34.02 10.41
CA GLN A 457 -17.81 -32.80 10.88
C GLN A 457 -16.90 -33.07 12.09
N PHE A 458 -17.31 -34.00 12.97
CA PHE A 458 -16.59 -34.32 14.20
C PHE A 458 -16.22 -35.81 14.26
N SER A 459 -15.08 -36.17 13.69
CA SER A 459 -14.61 -37.56 13.63
C SER A 459 -14.33 -38.20 15.00
N ASN A 460 -14.17 -37.38 16.05
CA ASN A 460 -13.80 -37.83 17.40
C ASN A 460 -14.98 -37.79 18.38
N ALA A 461 -16.21 -37.57 17.91
CA ALA A 461 -17.41 -37.48 18.72
C ALA A 461 -18.43 -38.54 18.32
N SER A 462 -19.12 -39.12 19.32
CA SER A 462 -20.29 -39.96 19.09
C SER A 462 -21.55 -39.18 19.46
N PHE A 463 -22.56 -39.18 18.58
CA PHE A 463 -23.81 -38.45 18.77
C PHE A 463 -24.98 -39.42 18.89
N TYR A 464 -25.90 -39.14 19.81
CA TYR A 464 -27.09 -39.94 20.10
C TYR A 464 -28.31 -39.04 20.18
N PHE A 465 -29.39 -39.43 19.50
CA PHE A 465 -30.65 -38.70 19.50
C PHE A 465 -31.72 -39.52 20.23
N GLY A 466 -32.38 -38.91 21.20
CA GLY A 466 -33.62 -39.40 21.79
C GLY A 466 -34.79 -38.56 21.29
N ILE A 467 -35.86 -39.20 20.82
CA ILE A 467 -37.02 -38.51 20.23
C ILE A 467 -38.24 -38.79 21.12
N SER A 468 -38.99 -37.75 21.48
CA SER A 468 -40.24 -37.89 22.23
C SER A 468 -41.38 -38.34 21.31
N LEU A 469 -42.47 -38.81 21.90
CA LEU A 469 -43.76 -38.90 21.20
C LEU A 469 -44.24 -37.51 20.75
N ARG A 470 -45.11 -37.48 19.73
CA ARG A 470 -45.74 -36.24 19.27
C ARG A 470 -46.61 -35.63 20.36
N ALA A 471 -46.30 -34.40 20.75
CA ALA A 471 -47.13 -33.63 21.67
C ALA A 471 -48.02 -32.66 20.89
N ASN A 472 -49.32 -32.65 21.18
CA ASN A 472 -50.30 -31.82 20.47
C ASN A 472 -50.36 -30.37 20.99
N SER A 473 -49.86 -30.10 22.19
CA SER A 473 -49.68 -28.75 22.71
C SER A 473 -48.68 -28.73 23.88
N PHE A 474 -48.02 -27.60 24.11
CA PHE A 474 -46.98 -27.49 25.14
C PHE A 474 -47.53 -27.52 26.58
N PHE A 475 -48.83 -27.25 26.72
CA PHE A 475 -49.43 -26.90 28.00
C PHE A 475 -50.12 -28.05 28.74
N ILE A 476 -49.99 -29.31 28.28
CA ILE A 476 -50.64 -30.46 28.95
C ILE A 476 -50.01 -30.76 30.33
N VAL A 477 -48.87 -30.14 30.67
CA VAL A 477 -48.15 -30.34 31.94
C VAL A 477 -48.48 -29.27 33.01
N PHE A 478 -49.15 -28.17 32.64
CA PHE A 478 -49.47 -27.06 33.57
C PHE A 478 -50.92 -27.08 34.12
N ASP A 479 -51.73 -28.07 33.77
CA ASP A 479 -53.14 -28.20 34.18
C ASP A 479 -53.34 -29.06 35.45
N HIS A 480 -52.37 -29.07 36.38
CA HIS A 480 -52.52 -29.69 37.71
C HIS A 480 -52.29 -28.69 38.85
#